data_AF-A0A7C4E6V1-F1
#
_entry.id   AF-A0A7C4E6V1-F1
#
_cell.length_a   1.000
_cell.length_b   1.000
_cell.length_c   1.000
_cell.angle_alpha   90.00
_cell.angle_beta   90.00
_cell.angle_gamma   90.00
#
_symmetry.space_group_name_H-M   'P 1'
#
loop_
_entity.id
_entity.type
_entity.pdbx_description
1 polymer ?
#
loop_
_entity_poly.entity_id
_entity_poly.type
_entity_poly.pdbx_seq_one_letter_code
_entity_poly.pdbx_strand_id
1 'polypeptide(L)'
;DHPYNTDRRPGLPPGPLANPGLAALRAALRPAPTQALFFVAKPDGSGAHVFSEGLDAHARAVAQYRKGVGANAGEKAKPGGNSGRVASKPKRAAHR
;
A
#
# COMPACT_ATOMS: atom_id res chain seq x y z
N ASP A 1 -26.23 8.97 -2.21
CA ASP A 1 -25.91 7.55 -1.97
C ASP A 1 -25.33 6.98 -3.27
N HIS A 2 -24.29 6.15 -3.23
CA HIS A 2 -23.53 5.74 -4.42
C HIS A 2 -23.21 4.24 -4.41
N PRO A 3 -23.34 3.51 -5.54
CA PRO A 3 -23.16 2.05 -5.60
C PRO A 3 -21.75 1.55 -5.26
N TYR A 4 -20.73 2.43 -5.31
CA TYR A 4 -19.34 2.08 -4.99
C TYR A 4 -18.92 2.38 -3.53
N ASN A 5 -19.81 2.84 -2.66
CA ASN A 5 -19.47 3.12 -1.26
C ASN A 5 -19.49 1.83 -0.42
N THR A 6 -18.32 1.22 -0.21
CA THR A 6 -18.15 -0.03 0.56
C THR A 6 -18.38 0.11 2.06
N ASP A 7 -18.40 1.33 2.62
CA ASP A 7 -18.78 1.53 4.02
C ASP A 7 -20.30 1.35 4.22
N ARG A 8 -21.08 1.57 3.16
CA ARG A 8 -22.56 1.55 3.22
C ARG A 8 -23.18 0.36 2.50
N ARG A 9 -22.45 -0.29 1.59
CA ARG A 9 -22.94 -1.39 0.76
C ARG A 9 -22.08 -2.63 0.98
N PRO A 10 -22.65 -3.74 1.48
CA PRO A 10 -21.92 -4.98 1.65
C PRO A 10 -21.59 -5.62 0.30
N GLY A 11 -20.51 -6.40 0.25
CA GLY A 11 -20.06 -7.11 -0.95
C GLY A 11 -19.15 -6.28 -1.85
N LEU A 12 -18.91 -6.79 -3.06
CA LEU A 12 -18.08 -6.12 -4.05
C LEU A 12 -18.89 -5.02 -4.78
N PRO A 13 -18.25 -3.90 -5.16
CA PRO A 13 -18.88 -2.90 -6.02
C PRO A 13 -19.21 -3.49 -7.41
N PRO A 14 -20.08 -2.83 -8.22
CA PRO A 14 -20.53 -3.37 -9.52
C PRO A 14 -19.42 -3.59 -10.56
N GLY A 15 -18.28 -2.93 -10.39
CA GLY A 15 -17.13 -3.03 -11.30
C GLY A 15 -15.82 -2.60 -10.63
N PRO A 16 -14.68 -2.79 -11.31
CA PRO A 16 -13.38 -2.39 -10.79
C PRO A 16 -13.26 -0.86 -10.69
N LEU A 17 -12.55 -0.39 -9.67
CA LEU A 17 -12.25 1.04 -9.47
C LEU A 17 -11.06 1.54 -10.31
N ALA A 18 -10.16 0.62 -10.67
CA ALA A 18 -8.90 0.90 -11.37
C ALA A 18 -8.50 -0.29 -12.24
N ASN A 19 -7.42 -0.12 -13.01
CA ASN A 19 -6.82 -1.19 -13.81
C ASN A 19 -5.77 -1.95 -12.97
N PRO A 20 -6.06 -3.16 -12.46
CA PRO A 20 -5.13 -3.89 -11.60
C PRO A 20 -3.92 -4.41 -12.38
N GLY A 21 -2.74 -4.31 -11.80
CA GLY A 21 -1.54 -4.97 -12.32
C GLY A 21 -1.54 -6.47 -12.05
N LEU A 22 -0.61 -7.20 -12.69
CA LEU A 22 -0.51 -8.65 -12.60
C LEU A 22 -0.36 -9.17 -11.15
N ALA A 23 0.38 -8.46 -10.30
CA ALA A 23 0.54 -8.83 -8.89
C ALA A 23 -0.80 -8.78 -8.13
N ALA A 24 -1.63 -7.76 -8.37
CA ALA A 24 -2.94 -7.63 -7.75
C ALA A 24 -3.90 -8.73 -8.22
N LEU A 25 -3.89 -9.07 -9.52
CA LEU A 25 -4.69 -10.16 -10.06
C LEU A 25 -4.30 -11.52 -9.45
N ARG A 26 -2.99 -11.79 -9.31
CA ARG A 26 -2.51 -13.02 -8.66
C ARG A 26 -2.94 -13.09 -7.20
N ALA A 27 -2.85 -11.99 -6.45
CA ALA A 27 -3.28 -11.96 -5.05
C ALA A 27 -4.79 -12.23 -4.90
N ALA A 28 -5.62 -11.72 -5.81
CA ALA A 28 -7.05 -11.99 -5.82
C ALA A 28 -7.38 -13.46 -6.13
N LEU A 29 -6.66 -14.08 -7.08
CA LEU A 29 -6.87 -15.50 -7.45
C LEU A 29 -6.25 -16.49 -6.47
N ARG A 30 -5.17 -16.09 -5.78
CA ARG A 30 -4.39 -16.93 -4.86
C ARG A 30 -4.06 -16.15 -3.59
N PRO A 31 -5.06 -15.92 -2.71
CA PRO A 31 -4.84 -15.18 -1.48
C PRO A 31 -3.95 -15.97 -0.51
N ALA A 32 -3.33 -15.26 0.44
CA ALA A 32 -2.62 -15.90 1.53
C ALA A 32 -3.62 -16.60 2.49
N PRO A 33 -3.28 -17.79 3.02
CA PRO A 33 -4.11 -18.46 4.02
C PRO A 33 -3.98 -17.75 5.37
N THR A 34 -4.93 -16.87 5.69
CA THR A 34 -4.96 -16.11 6.94
C THR A 34 -6.40 -15.84 7.38
N GLN A 35 -6.60 -15.63 8.68
CA GLN A 35 -7.88 -15.22 9.27
C GLN A 35 -7.92 -13.72 9.57
N ALA A 36 -6.91 -12.95 9.13
CA ALA A 36 -6.87 -11.52 9.36
C ALA A 36 -8.05 -10.81 8.67
N LEU A 37 -8.80 -10.03 9.46
CA LEU A 37 -9.96 -9.25 8.99
C LEU A 37 -9.64 -7.75 8.93
N PHE A 38 -8.65 -7.30 9.69
CA PHE A 38 -8.29 -5.90 9.81
C PHE A 38 -6.81 -5.67 9.52
N PHE A 39 -6.47 -4.48 9.02
CA PHE A 39 -5.09 -4.07 8.84
C PHE A 39 -4.91 -2.57 9.08
N VAL A 40 -3.74 -2.18 9.58
CA VAL A 40 -3.33 -0.77 9.73
C VAL A 40 -1.85 -0.62 9.40
N ALA A 41 -1.42 0.52 8.88
CA ALA A 41 -0.01 0.77 8.61
C ALA A 41 0.85 0.69 9.89
N LYS A 42 2.12 0.27 9.75
CA LYS A 42 3.09 0.31 10.85
C LYS A 42 3.50 1.76 11.14
N PRO A 43 3.80 2.10 12.40
CA PRO A 43 4.25 3.44 12.79
C PRO A 43 5.67 3.80 12.32
N ASP A 44 6.44 2.83 11.84
CA ASP A 44 7.87 2.96 11.50
C ASP A 44 8.16 3.63 10.14
N GLY A 45 7.12 4.01 9.40
CA GLY A 45 7.27 4.66 8.09
C GLY A 45 7.89 3.76 7.01
N SER A 46 7.89 2.44 7.20
CA SER A 46 8.37 1.45 6.23
C SER A 46 7.39 1.21 5.07
N GLY A 47 6.12 1.64 5.24
CA GLY A 47 5.03 1.28 4.33
C GLY A 47 4.47 -0.13 4.56
N ALA A 48 4.94 -0.86 5.57
CA ALA A 48 4.37 -2.16 5.95
C ALA A 48 3.09 -2.01 6.78
N HIS A 49 2.33 -3.09 6.91
CA HIS A 49 1.08 -3.16 7.67
C HIS A 49 1.16 -4.16 8.83
N VAL A 50 0.33 -3.93 9.86
CA VAL A 50 -0.03 -4.89 10.90
C VAL A 50 -1.39 -5.48 10.56
N PHE A 51 -1.50 -6.80 10.54
CA PHE A 51 -2.74 -7.55 10.29
C PHE A 51 -3.32 -8.07 11.61
N SER A 52 -4.64 -8.13 11.73
CA SER A 52 -5.32 -8.55 12.95
C SER A 52 -6.61 -9.30 12.64
N GLU A 53 -6.90 -10.36 13.40
CA GLU A 53 -8.12 -11.16 13.26
C GLU A 53 -9.31 -10.53 13.99
N GLY A 54 -9.05 -9.86 15.13
CA GLY A 54 -10.08 -9.27 15.99
C GLY A 54 -10.01 -7.75 16.08
N LEU A 55 -11.17 -7.13 16.35
CA LEU A 55 -11.34 -5.69 16.45
C LEU A 55 -10.50 -5.08 17.58
N ASP A 56 -10.40 -5.72 18.74
CA ASP A 56 -9.60 -5.23 19.87
C ASP A 56 -8.11 -5.17 19.56
N ALA A 57 -7.60 -6.20 18.86
CA ALA A 57 -6.22 -6.23 18.41
C ALA A 57 -5.95 -5.12 17.39
N HIS A 58 -6.89 -4.92 16.45
CA HIS A 58 -6.82 -3.83 15.49
C HIS A 58 -6.85 -2.46 16.17
N ALA A 59 -7.72 -2.24 17.16
CA ALA A 59 -7.82 -0.97 17.90
C ALA A 59 -6.50 -0.63 18.61
N ARG A 60 -5.84 -1.63 19.22
CA ARG A 60 -4.50 -1.47 19.80
C ARG A 60 -3.45 -1.09 18.74
N ALA A 61 -3.46 -1.77 17.60
CA ALA A 61 -2.53 -1.46 16.50
C ALA A 61 -2.76 -0.05 15.92
N VAL A 62 -4.02 0.39 15.80
CA VAL A 62 -4.39 1.75 15.39
C VAL A 62 -3.88 2.79 16.40
N ALA A 63 -4.01 2.52 17.70
CA ALA A 63 -3.47 3.40 18.73
C ALA A 63 -1.94 3.54 18.64
N GLN A 64 -1.23 2.45 18.34
CA GLN A 64 0.22 2.48 18.11
C GLN A 64 0.58 3.28 16.86
N TYR A 65 -0.12 3.06 15.74
CA TYR A 65 0.08 3.82 14.51
C TYR A 65 -0.09 5.32 14.75
N ARG A 66 -1.17 5.74 15.41
CA ARG A 66 -1.45 7.15 15.71
C ARG A 66 -0.37 7.81 16.57
N LYS A 67 0.15 7.10 17.59
CA LYS A 67 1.25 7.58 18.43
C LYS A 67 2.55 7.74 17.64
N GLY A 68 2.89 6.74 16.82
CA GLY A 68 4.14 6.73 16.06
C GLY A 68 4.16 7.66 14.86
N VAL A 69 3.04 7.86 14.16
CA VAL A 69 2.94 8.85 13.08
C VAL A 69 3.08 10.27 13.62
N GLY A 70 2.49 10.58 14.79
CA GLY A 70 2.67 11.88 15.44
C GLY A 70 4.13 12.20 15.77
N ALA A 71 4.92 11.18 16.12
CA ALA A 71 6.36 11.32 16.37
C ALA A 71 7.21 11.43 15.07
N ASN A 72 6.78 10.78 13.98
CA ASN A 72 7.52 10.73 12.71
C ASN A 72 7.07 11.78 11.67
N ALA A 73 5.97 12.51 11.91
CA ALA A 73 5.45 13.54 11.00
C ALA A 73 6.38 14.75 10.80
N GLY A 74 7.41 14.90 11.65
CA GLY A 74 8.45 15.92 11.48
C GLY A 74 9.49 15.61 10.39
N GLU A 75 9.60 14.36 9.91
CA GLU A 75 10.77 13.94 9.12
C GLU A 75 10.49 13.61 7.63
N LYS A 76 9.24 13.34 7.23
CA LYS A 76 8.94 12.79 5.89
C LYS A 76 8.02 13.63 4.99
N ALA A 77 8.34 14.91 4.80
CA ALA A 77 7.82 15.71 3.69
C ALA A 77 8.85 15.83 2.56
N LYS A 78 9.15 14.73 1.84
CA LYS A 78 9.76 14.80 0.50
C LYS A 78 9.08 13.79 -0.43
N PRO A 79 8.35 14.22 -1.47
CA PRO A 79 7.81 13.29 -2.44
C PRO A 79 8.96 12.76 -3.30
N GLY A 80 9.19 11.45 -3.26
CA GLY A 80 10.14 10.78 -4.14
C GLY A 80 9.67 10.89 -5.59
N GLY A 81 10.27 11.84 -6.32
CA GLY A 81 10.09 12.00 -7.77
C GLY A 81 10.61 10.79 -8.52
N ASN A 82 9.76 10.19 -9.33
CA ASN A 82 10.12 9.12 -10.26
C ASN A 82 11.01 9.70 -11.38
N SER A 83 12.33 9.77 -11.16
CA SER A 83 13.28 10.11 -12.22
C SER A 83 13.69 8.84 -12.97
N GLY A 84 12.86 8.46 -13.93
CA GLY A 84 13.24 7.54 -14.99
C GLY A 84 14.33 8.18 -15.87
N ARG A 85 15.60 8.10 -15.44
CA ARG A 85 16.74 8.33 -16.33
C ARG A 85 16.95 7.07 -17.16
N VAL A 86 16.46 7.11 -18.39
CA VAL A 86 16.80 6.16 -19.45
C VAL A 86 18.30 6.32 -19.73
N ALA A 87 19.10 5.34 -19.32
CA ALA A 87 20.53 5.30 -19.62
C ALA A 87 20.73 5.13 -21.13
N SER A 88 21.24 6.17 -21.80
CA SER A 88 21.71 6.10 -23.18
C SER A 88 23.12 5.48 -23.21
N LYS A 89 23.29 4.50 -24.10
CA LYS A 89 24.50 3.68 -24.32
C LYS A 89 25.76 4.54 -24.62
N PRO A 90 26.97 4.07 -24.26
CA PRO A 90 28.21 4.76 -24.64
C PRO A 90 28.57 4.52 -26.12
N LYS A 91 28.82 5.60 -26.87
CA LYS A 91 29.50 5.53 -28.18
C LYS A 91 31.01 5.38 -27.96
N ARG A 92 31.59 4.34 -28.55
CA ARG A 92 33.03 4.04 -28.58
C ARG A 92 33.79 5.17 -29.30
N ALA A 93 34.92 5.58 -28.73
CA ALA A 93 35.89 6.45 -29.36
C ALA A 93 37.07 5.64 -29.92
N ALA A 94 37.46 6.00 -31.14
CA ALA A 94 38.79 5.97 -31.75
C ALA A 94 39.65 4.68 -31.69
N HIS A 95 39.85 4.08 -32.87
CA HIS A 95 41.12 3.49 -33.25
C HIS A 95 41.40 3.77 -34.74
N ARG A 96 42.53 4.43 -34.98
CA ARG A 96 43.33 4.53 -36.23
C ARG A 96 42.72 5.20 -37.46
#